data_AF-A0A6P0XQR4-F1
#
_entry.id   AF-A0A6P0XQR4-F1
#
_cell.length_a   1.000
_cell.length_b   1.000
_cell.length_c   1.000
_cell.angle_alpha   90.00
_cell.angle_beta   90.00
_cell.angle_gamma   90.00
#
_symmetry.space_group_name_H-M   'P 1'
#
loop_
_entity.id
_entity.type
_entity.pdbx_description
1 polymer ?
#
loop_
_entity_poly.entity_id
_entity_poly.type
_entity_poly.pdbx_seq_one_letter_code
_entity_poly.pdbx_strand_id
1 'polypeptide(L)'
;CIRDLDYYLRYATYAMLAGDPSILDERVLNGLRETYNSLGVPIGATVQAIQAMKEVTAGLVGPDAGKEMGVYFDYICSGLS
;
A
#
# COMPACT_ATOMS: atom_id res chain seq x y z
N CYS A 1 -1.43 -9.36 -7.50
CA CYS A 1 -2.65 -9.63 -8.29
C CYS A 1 -3.74 -8.60 -7.93
N ILE A 2 -4.93 -8.57 -8.56
CA ILE A 2 -5.96 -7.52 -8.28
C ILE A 2 -6.45 -7.58 -6.82
N ARG A 3 -6.60 -8.78 -6.26
CA ARG A 3 -7.04 -8.95 -4.86
C ARG A 3 -6.08 -8.28 -3.87
N ASP A 4 -4.77 -8.42 -4.08
CA ASP A 4 -3.78 -7.83 -3.17
C ASP A 4 -3.82 -6.29 -3.26
N LEU A 5 -4.05 -5.75 -4.47
CA LEU A 5 -4.21 -4.30 -4.68
C LEU A 5 -5.43 -3.74 -3.96
N ASP A 6 -6.55 -4.46 -3.96
CA ASP A 6 -7.74 -4.09 -3.19
C ASP A 6 -7.46 -4.08 -1.67
N TYR A 7 -6.68 -5.05 -1.17
CA TYR A 7 -6.22 -5.05 0.22
C TYR A 7 -5.35 -3.84 0.55
N TYR A 8 -4.39 -3.48 -0.31
CA TYR A 8 -3.54 -2.30 -0.08
C TYR A 8 -4.34 -1.00 -0.06
N LEU A 9 -5.27 -0.81 -1.00
CA LEU A 9 -6.13 0.38 -1.03
C LEU A 9 -6.97 0.50 0.25
N ARG A 10 -7.59 -0.61 0.67
CA ARG A 10 -8.43 -0.66 1.86
C ARG A 10 -7.65 -0.37 3.13
N TYR A 11 -6.49 -1.00 3.32
CA TYR A 11 -5.70 -0.80 4.54
C TYR A 11 -4.97 0.56 4.55
N ALA A 12 -4.53 1.08 3.40
CA ALA A 12 -4.02 2.45 3.31
C ALA A 12 -5.10 3.46 3.71
N THR A 13 -6.35 3.24 3.30
CA THR A 13 -7.48 4.08 3.72
C THR A 13 -7.75 3.99 5.22
N TYR A 14 -7.64 2.80 5.83
CA TYR A 14 -7.76 2.66 7.28
C TYR A 14 -6.66 3.41 8.03
N ALA A 15 -5.42 3.29 7.58
CA ALA A 15 -4.29 3.99 8.16
C ALA A 15 -4.45 5.51 8.04
N MET A 16 -4.93 6.00 6.89
CA MET A 16 -5.28 7.41 6.69
C MET A 16 -6.35 7.89 7.66
N LEU A 17 -7.46 7.17 7.79
CA LEU A 17 -8.51 7.53 8.74
C LEU A 17 -8.06 7.48 10.21
N ALA A 18 -7.13 6.57 10.54
CA ALA A 18 -6.55 6.48 11.88
C ALA A 18 -5.48 7.54 12.15
N GLY A 19 -4.88 8.12 11.09
CA GLY A 19 -3.73 9.03 11.20
C GLY A 19 -2.44 8.33 11.64
N ASP A 20 -2.34 7.01 11.48
CA ASP A 20 -1.25 6.19 12.03
C ASP A 20 -1.00 4.93 11.18
N PRO A 21 0.26 4.62 10.80
CA PRO A 21 0.56 3.47 9.96
C PRO A 21 0.63 2.12 10.69
N SER A 22 0.48 2.05 12.02
CA SER A 22 0.67 0.80 12.80
C SER A 22 -0.19 -0.38 12.29
N ILE A 23 -1.41 -0.12 11.82
CA ILE A 23 -2.28 -1.15 11.24
C ILE A 23 -1.66 -1.81 9.99
N LEU A 24 -0.83 -1.08 9.25
CA LEU A 24 -0.11 -1.59 8.08
C LEU A 24 0.98 -2.57 8.52
N ASP A 25 1.71 -2.28 9.60
CA ASP A 25 2.71 -3.20 10.14
C ASP A 25 2.06 -4.50 10.60
N GLU A 26 1.02 -4.39 11.44
CA GLU A 26 0.41 -5.54 12.09
C GLU A 26 -0.37 -6.45 11.12
N ARG A 27 -1.08 -5.85 10.15
CA ARG A 27 -2.06 -6.57 9.32
C ARG A 27 -1.71 -6.67 7.84
N VAL A 28 -0.72 -5.91 7.36
CA VAL A 28 -0.31 -5.94 5.96
C VAL A 28 1.12 -6.44 5.81
N LEU A 29 2.09 -5.83 6.49
CA LEU A 29 3.51 -6.08 6.25
C LEU A 29 4.06 -7.28 7.01
N ASN A 30 3.45 -7.63 8.15
CA ASN A 30 3.86 -8.77 8.97
C ASN A 30 3.95 -10.09 8.17
N GLY A 31 5.16 -10.55 7.88
CA GLY A 31 5.44 -11.80 7.16
C GLY A 31 5.15 -11.78 5.65
N LEU A 32 4.78 -10.62 5.09
CA LEU A 32 4.32 -10.52 3.71
C LEU A 32 5.46 -10.70 2.71
N ARG A 33 6.63 -10.13 3.00
CA ARG A 33 7.82 -10.23 2.14
C ARG A 33 8.29 -11.68 2.01
N GLU A 34 8.34 -12.41 3.10
CA GLU A 34 8.70 -13.83 3.15
C GLU A 34 7.71 -14.66 2.34
N THR A 35 6.41 -14.37 2.48
CA THR A 35 5.34 -15.03 1.73
C THR A 35 5.50 -14.80 0.22
N TYR A 36 5.74 -13.55 -0.20
CA TYR A 36 5.94 -13.22 -1.62
C TYR A 36 7.18 -13.87 -2.20
N ASN A 37 8.30 -13.87 -1.48
CA ASN A 37 9.51 -14.56 -1.90
C ASN A 37 9.29 -16.07 -2.02
N SER A 38 8.57 -16.68 -1.07
CA SER A 38 8.28 -18.12 -1.10
C SER A 38 7.36 -18.52 -2.26
N LEU A 39 6.42 -17.66 -2.64
CA LEU A 39 5.50 -17.88 -3.76
C LEU A 39 6.06 -17.43 -5.12
N GLY A 40 7.26 -16.83 -5.15
CA GLY A 40 7.87 -16.30 -6.37
C GLY A 40 7.17 -15.05 -6.91
N VAL A 41 6.48 -14.29 -6.07
CA VAL A 41 5.81 -13.06 -6.46
C VAL A 41 6.85 -11.95 -6.63
N PRO A 42 6.91 -11.26 -7.79
CA PRO A 42 7.85 -10.18 -8.01
C PRO A 42 7.46 -8.94 -7.19
N ILE A 43 8.21 -8.66 -6.12
CA ILE A 43 8.00 -7.51 -5.23
C ILE A 43 8.06 -6.19 -6.01
N GLY A 44 9.03 -6.04 -6.92
CA GLY A 44 9.18 -4.80 -7.71
C GLY A 44 7.94 -4.46 -8.55
N ALA A 45 7.30 -5.45 -9.16
CA ALA A 45 6.05 -5.24 -9.91
C ALA A 45 4.88 -4.87 -8.98
N THR A 46 4.87 -5.39 -7.75
CA THR A 46 3.87 -5.04 -6.74
C THR A 46 4.03 -3.60 -6.28
N VAL A 47 5.26 -3.16 -6.00
CA VAL A 47 5.57 -1.77 -5.64
C VAL A 47 5.18 -0.81 -6.77
N GLN A 48 5.49 -1.14 -8.02
CA GLN A 48 5.07 -0.33 -9.18
C GLN A 48 3.55 -0.21 -9.28
N ALA A 49 2.81 -1.30 -9.04
CA ALA A 49 1.35 -1.27 -9.05
C ALA A 49 0.77 -0.40 -7.92
N ILE A 50 1.38 -0.41 -6.72
CA ILE A 50 0.98 0.45 -5.60
C ILE A 50 1.26 1.93 -5.93
N GLN A 51 2.39 2.25 -6.55
CA GLN A 51 2.70 3.63 -6.97
C GLN A 51 1.72 4.14 -8.05
N ALA A 52 1.34 3.30 -9.02
CA ALA A 52 0.30 3.66 -9.99
C ALA A 52 -1.06 3.89 -9.31
N MET A 53 -1.40 3.08 -8.29
CA MET A 53 -2.63 3.25 -7.51
C MET A 53 -2.66 4.56 -6.73
N LYS A 54 -1.52 4.98 -6.18
CA LYS A 54 -1.35 6.29 -5.51
C LYS A 54 -1.67 7.44 -6.46
N GLU A 55 -1.13 7.41 -7.69
CA GLU A 55 -1.39 8.45 -8.70
C GLU A 55 -2.88 8.53 -9.07
N VAL A 56 -3.51 7.38 -9.35
CA VAL A 56 -4.93 7.31 -9.70
C VAL A 56 -5.80 7.80 -8.54
N THR A 57 -5.49 7.37 -7.31
CA THR A 57 -6.25 7.76 -6.12
C THR A 57 -6.17 9.27 -5.89
N ALA A 58 -4.97 9.86 -5.98
CA ALA A 58 -4.78 11.31 -5.84
C ALA A 58 -5.58 12.11 -6.88
N GLY A 59 -5.72 11.60 -8.11
CA GLY A 59 -6.56 12.21 -9.15
C GLY A 59 -8.06 12.23 -8.82
N LEU A 60 -8.53 11.32 -7.97
CA LEU A 60 -9.96 11.20 -7.60
C LEU A 60 -10.32 11.99 -6.34
N VAL A 61 -9.45 11.99 -5.33
CA VAL A 61 -9.75 12.58 -4.01
C VAL A 61 -9.26 14.04 -3.87
N GLY A 62 -8.51 14.54 -4.84
CA GLY A 62 -7.92 15.88 -4.83
C GLY A 62 -6.54 15.94 -4.16
N PRO A 63 -5.86 17.08 -4.25
CA PRO A 63 -4.44 17.20 -3.92
C PRO A 63 -4.13 16.98 -2.43
N ASP A 64 -4.97 17.48 -1.52
CA ASP A 64 -4.72 17.40 -0.08
C ASP A 64 -4.89 15.96 0.44
N ALA A 65 -6.06 15.36 0.19
CA ALA A 65 -6.33 13.97 0.54
C ALA A 65 -5.42 12.99 -0.22
N GLY A 66 -5.08 13.30 -1.48
CA GLY A 66 -4.17 12.49 -2.29
C GLY A 66 -2.76 12.48 -1.72
N LYS A 67 -2.29 13.63 -1.21
CA LYS A 67 -1.00 13.73 -0.53
C LYS A 67 -0.99 12.92 0.77
N GLU A 68 -2.06 12.99 1.56
CA GLU A 68 -2.19 12.24 2.81
C GLU A 68 -2.22 10.72 2.54
N MET A 69 -3.05 10.27 1.60
CA MET A 69 -3.10 8.87 1.18
C MET A 69 -1.75 8.37 0.64
N GLY A 70 -1.02 9.24 -0.07
CA GLY A 70 0.30 8.94 -0.60
C GLY A 70 1.30 8.50 0.46
N VAL A 71 1.23 9.06 1.67
CA VAL A 71 2.09 8.67 2.80
C VAL A 71 1.95 7.17 3.11
N TYR A 72 0.73 6.66 3.14
CA TYR A 72 0.45 5.26 3.49
C TYR A 72 0.77 4.30 2.33
N PHE A 73 0.57 4.71 1.08
CA PHE A 73 1.03 3.93 -0.06
C PHE A 73 2.56 3.81 -0.10
N ASP A 74 3.27 4.90 0.17
CA ASP A 74 4.73 4.92 0.23
C ASP A 74 5.25 4.10 1.43
N TYR A 75 4.51 4.09 2.54
CA TYR A 75 4.79 3.24 3.70
C TYR A 75 4.75 1.74 3.33
N ILE A 76 3.68 1.30 2.67
CA ILE A 76 3.56 -0.10 2.21
C ILE A 76 4.71 -0.45 1.24
N CYS A 77 5.04 0.44 0.31
CA CYS A 77 6.14 0.22 -0.64
C CYS A 77 7.49 0.08 0.08
N SER A 78 7.73 0.92 1.09
CA SER A 78 8.97 0.92 1.87
C SER A 78 9.09 -0.36 2.71
N GLY A 79 8.00 -0.82 3.32
CA GLY A 79 7.98 -2.08 4.08
C GLY A 79 8.10 -3.34 3.22
N LEU A 80 7.75 -3.27 1.93
CA LEU A 80 7.92 -4.36 0.99
C LEU A 80 9.32 -4.43 0.37
N SER A 81 10.09 -3.34 0.37
CA SER A 81 11.38 -3.19 -0.35
C SER A 81 12.56 -3.80 0.39
#